data_AF-A0A3Q0KKV8-F1
#
_entry.id   AF-A0A3Q0KKV8-F1
#
_cell.length_a   1.000
_cell.length_b   1.000
_cell.length_c   1.000
_cell.angle_alpha   90.00
_cell.angle_beta   90.00
_cell.angle_gamma   90.00
#
_symmetry.space_group_name_H-M   'P 1'
#
loop_
_entity.id
_entity.type
_entity.pdbx_description
1 polymer ?
#
loop_
_entity_poly.entity_id
_entity_poly.type
_entity_poly.pdbx_seq_one_letter_code
_entity_poly.pdbx_strand_id
1 'polypeptide(L)'
;MNFRRKIFYTFRLRTISKFTVILILACFMLISIYVTNQNKNHHNEIDVEETSTELYNFGVNIVVLKNVCIDPSKVVGAIGGEDPMKVPNQPESYELLNFQYGFIKTGVKPNIKKEQLHSYETNVIKFLESLEVLDSVDWKTKNYYKEKIVLLVTRVEYANLYHTMTDLYNTFITIKLLNLTINNIHIIIADGHPLGNLDEIWYKLFKNSITRIGSYRYATDNNNNNNVIPLLPINNEDHLLYINKLVIVPYGYASPLYVDKDITINNTNTNSNNNNDNMYIEEFKQFLLNGYNLIDTYNVCNNDNNNGKNNNNNGNNNSNNNNSNNNSGNNNNGNNNDGNGNNGSNNNSNNNNNGNNNGNINNNNRNSNNNSNNNIINNNNYKSIQIIIISRNNYYSHPRNIKGIINRKINNELQLLNKLKQLGFYNSFIIDLINLSINEQFKLIINTNILIGMHGAGLTYTLLLPNTSSLIELFPNYCCQGNKHFIKFTELRHLNYNAYYGLSYNDNKQLDTSYIPINEFELIFMQTFHKWKENIEKEKKKRKC
;
A
#
# COMPACT_ATOMS: atom_id res chain seq x y z
N MET A 1 9.10 -25.32 65.96
CA MET A 1 9.79 -25.83 64.75
C MET A 1 9.20 -25.30 63.44
N ASN A 2 7.86 -25.17 63.29
CA ASN A 2 7.22 -24.70 62.05
C ASN A 2 7.52 -23.24 61.64
N PHE A 3 7.71 -22.31 62.58
CA PHE A 3 7.94 -20.89 62.26
C PHE A 3 9.29 -20.65 61.56
N ARG A 4 10.36 -21.32 62.01
CA ARG A 4 11.69 -21.24 61.38
C ARG A 4 11.70 -21.77 59.94
N ARG A 5 10.95 -22.84 59.65
CA ARG A 5 10.82 -23.39 58.28
C ARG A 5 10.14 -22.40 57.33
N LYS A 6 9.09 -21.69 57.79
CA LYS A 6 8.34 -20.74 56.96
C LYS A 6 9.21 -19.53 56.55
N ILE A 7 9.97 -18.96 57.50
CA ILE A 7 10.92 -17.88 57.23
C ILE A 7 11.99 -18.31 56.22
N PHE A 8 12.57 -19.51 56.39
CA PHE A 8 13.59 -20.03 55.48
C PHE A 8 13.07 -20.19 54.05
N TYR A 9 11.83 -20.69 53.88
CA TYR A 9 11.19 -20.81 52.56
C TYR A 9 10.93 -19.45 51.91
N THR A 10 10.39 -18.48 52.66
CA THR A 10 10.15 -17.14 52.12
C THR A 10 11.44 -16.42 51.72
N PHE A 11 12.52 -16.60 52.49
CA PHE A 11 13.82 -16.02 52.16
C PHE A 11 14.36 -16.65 50.87
N ARG A 12 14.32 -17.99 50.77
CA ARG A 12 14.80 -18.73 49.60
C ARG A 12 14.02 -18.41 48.32
N LEU A 13 12.69 -18.25 48.41
CA LEU A 13 11.88 -17.80 47.26
C LEU A 13 12.26 -16.39 46.81
N ARG A 14 12.49 -15.45 47.75
CA ARG A 14 12.91 -14.09 47.43
C ARG A 14 14.30 -14.06 46.79
N THR A 15 15.25 -14.87 47.25
CA THR A 15 16.56 -14.97 46.61
C THR A 15 16.45 -15.57 45.21
N ILE A 16 15.71 -16.67 45.03
CA ILE A 16 15.50 -17.28 43.71
C ILE A 16 14.88 -16.27 42.74
N SER A 17 13.83 -15.56 43.15
CA SER A 17 13.17 -14.54 42.32
C SER A 17 14.11 -13.40 41.93
N LYS A 18 14.99 -12.94 42.83
CA LYS A 18 16.01 -11.93 42.49
C LYS A 18 17.02 -12.46 41.48
N PHE A 19 17.47 -13.71 41.63
CA PHE A 19 18.39 -14.34 40.67
C PHE A 19 17.75 -14.53 39.29
N THR A 20 16.47 -14.90 39.20
CA THR A 20 15.79 -15.03 37.90
C THR A 20 15.65 -13.68 37.19
N VAL A 21 15.33 -12.60 37.90
CA VAL A 21 15.24 -11.26 37.31
C VAL A 21 16.61 -10.78 36.79
N ILE A 22 17.68 -11.02 37.55
CA ILE A 22 19.05 -10.68 37.12
C ILE A 22 19.45 -11.48 35.88
N LEU A 23 19.13 -12.78 35.83
CA LEU A 23 19.44 -13.63 34.68
C LEU A 23 18.69 -13.18 33.42
N ILE A 24 17.41 -12.81 33.55
CA ILE A 24 16.60 -12.28 32.43
C ILE A 24 17.20 -10.97 31.91
N LEU A 25 17.55 -10.03 32.79
CA LEU A 25 18.19 -8.77 32.41
C LEU A 25 19.55 -8.99 31.74
N ALA A 26 20.36 -9.93 32.24
CA ALA A 26 21.63 -10.30 31.62
C ALA A 26 21.44 -10.91 30.22
N CYS A 27 20.44 -11.76 30.03
CA CYS A 27 20.08 -12.28 28.70
C CYS A 27 19.66 -11.15 27.74
N PHE A 28 18.84 -10.19 28.20
CA PHE A 28 18.47 -9.03 27.38
C PHE A 28 19.68 -8.16 27.03
N MET A 29 20.62 -7.94 27.96
CA MET A 29 21.87 -7.24 27.66
C MET A 29 22.73 -8.02 26.65
N LEU A 30 22.88 -9.34 26.80
CA LEU A 30 23.65 -10.17 25.87
C LEU A 30 23.02 -10.18 24.48
N ILE A 31 21.70 -10.28 24.38
CA ILE A 31 20.98 -10.16 23.10
C ILE A 31 21.17 -8.76 22.52
N SER A 32 21.09 -7.70 23.34
CA SER A 32 21.31 -6.33 22.88
C SER A 32 22.74 -6.13 22.38
N ILE A 33 23.76 -6.64 23.10
CA ILE A 33 25.16 -6.61 22.69
C ILE A 33 25.36 -7.43 21.41
N TYR A 34 24.75 -8.61 21.30
CA TYR A 34 24.81 -9.44 20.10
C TYR A 34 24.18 -8.75 18.88
N VAL A 35 23.00 -8.14 19.04
CA VAL A 35 22.34 -7.37 17.97
C VAL A 35 23.16 -6.12 17.62
N THR A 36 23.72 -5.43 18.62
CA THR A 36 24.59 -4.27 18.39
C THR A 36 25.89 -4.68 17.69
N ASN A 37 26.46 -5.83 18.03
CA ASN A 37 27.64 -6.38 17.36
C ASN A 37 27.31 -6.91 15.97
N GLN A 38 26.14 -7.49 15.71
CA GLN A 38 25.74 -7.82 14.34
C GLN A 38 25.57 -6.56 13.49
N ASN A 39 24.98 -5.51 14.07
CA ASN A 39 24.87 -4.21 13.39
C ASN A 39 26.24 -3.52 13.23
N LYS A 40 27.16 -3.64 14.19
CA LYS A 40 28.52 -3.10 14.11
C LYS A 40 29.44 -3.92 13.20
N ASN A 41 29.29 -5.24 13.16
CA ASN A 41 30.04 -6.12 12.25
C ASN A 41 29.64 -5.85 10.79
N HIS A 42 28.49 -5.22 10.53
CA HIS A 42 28.15 -4.67 9.22
C HIS A 42 28.59 -3.21 9.00
N HIS A 43 29.04 -2.52 10.04
CA HIS A 43 29.83 -1.28 9.94
C HIS A 43 31.34 -1.55 10.06
N ASN A 44 31.76 -2.79 9.82
CA ASN A 44 33.18 -3.13 9.77
C ASN A 44 33.86 -2.28 8.70
N GLU A 45 34.95 -1.67 9.15
CA GLU A 45 36.11 -1.16 8.44
C GLU A 45 35.94 -0.80 6.97
N ILE A 46 36.44 0.40 6.66
CA ILE A 46 36.68 0.90 5.32
C ILE A 46 37.78 0.02 4.69
N ASP A 47 37.51 -1.25 4.47
CA ASP A 47 38.12 -1.96 3.37
C ASP A 47 37.71 -1.21 2.12
N VAL A 48 38.66 -1.04 1.23
CA VAL A 48 38.39 -0.58 -0.13
C VAL A 48 37.52 -1.67 -0.75
N GLU A 49 36.20 -1.60 -0.55
CA GLU A 49 35.25 -2.59 -1.06
C GLU A 49 35.55 -2.75 -2.56
N GLU A 50 35.85 -3.95 -3.01
CA GLU A 50 36.02 -4.19 -4.44
C GLU A 50 34.67 -4.00 -5.13
N THR A 51 34.69 -3.57 -6.40
CA THR A 51 33.50 -3.55 -7.26
C THR A 51 32.90 -4.96 -7.30
N SER A 52 31.66 -5.12 -6.85
CA SER A 52 30.99 -6.42 -6.79
C SER A 52 29.50 -6.34 -7.08
N THR A 53 28.87 -7.49 -7.30
CA THR A 53 27.43 -7.63 -7.48
C THR A 53 26.89 -8.78 -6.65
N GLU A 54 25.81 -8.54 -5.92
CA GLU A 54 25.13 -9.52 -5.07
C GLU A 54 23.65 -9.64 -5.51
N LEU A 55 23.11 -10.86 -5.50
CA LEU A 55 21.72 -11.18 -5.82
C LEU A 55 21.06 -11.83 -4.60
N TYR A 56 19.99 -11.21 -4.09
CA TYR A 56 19.19 -11.74 -3.00
C TYR A 56 17.84 -12.21 -3.54
N ASN A 57 17.49 -13.49 -3.33
CA ASN A 57 16.22 -14.07 -3.77
C ASN A 57 15.31 -14.33 -2.56
N PHE A 58 14.24 -13.54 -2.45
CA PHE A 58 13.23 -13.67 -1.39
C PHE A 58 11.82 -13.57 -1.98
N GLY A 59 11.57 -14.31 -3.07
CA GLY A 59 10.37 -14.15 -3.92
C GLY A 59 10.46 -12.97 -4.89
N VAL A 60 11.39 -12.06 -4.64
CA VAL A 60 11.87 -11.01 -5.56
C VAL A 60 13.39 -11.00 -5.57
N ASN A 61 13.97 -10.73 -6.74
CA ASN A 61 15.41 -10.60 -6.94
C ASN A 61 15.86 -9.17 -6.70
N ILE A 62 16.57 -8.94 -5.61
CA ILE A 62 17.19 -7.64 -5.31
C ILE A 62 18.65 -7.70 -5.74
N VAL A 63 19.05 -6.73 -6.56
CA VAL A 63 20.44 -6.62 -7.03
C VAL A 63 21.15 -5.50 -6.29
N VAL A 64 22.29 -5.81 -5.70
CA VAL A 64 23.17 -4.83 -5.05
C VAL A 64 24.45 -4.71 -5.86
N LEU A 65 24.81 -3.49 -6.24
CA LEU A 65 26.03 -3.15 -6.95
C LEU A 65 26.90 -2.26 -6.06
N LYS A 66 28.20 -2.58 -5.98
CA LYS A 66 29.18 -1.79 -5.20
C LYS A 66 30.11 -0.99 -6.12
N ASN A 67 30.40 0.24 -5.71
CA ASN A 67 31.30 1.18 -6.37
C ASN A 67 30.98 1.36 -7.86
N VAL A 68 29.75 1.81 -8.13
CA VAL A 68 29.25 2.07 -9.47
C VAL A 68 29.17 3.55 -9.76
N CYS A 69 29.05 3.87 -11.04
CA CYS A 69 28.82 5.21 -11.54
C CYS A 69 27.50 5.24 -12.31
N ILE A 70 26.63 6.22 -12.02
CA ILE A 70 25.42 6.49 -12.80
C ILE A 70 25.68 7.69 -13.72
N ASP A 71 25.29 7.55 -14.99
CA ASP A 71 25.35 8.60 -16.02
C ASP A 71 23.92 9.06 -16.37
N PRO A 72 23.41 10.13 -15.75
CA PRO A 72 22.05 10.62 -16.01
C PRO A 72 21.79 10.96 -17.48
N SER A 73 22.82 11.33 -18.25
CA SER A 73 22.68 11.69 -19.67
C SER A 73 22.19 10.51 -20.54
N LYS A 74 22.35 9.27 -20.05
CA LYS A 74 21.91 8.03 -20.71
C LYS A 74 20.44 7.67 -20.46
N VAL A 75 19.70 8.57 -19.81
CA VAL A 75 18.28 8.39 -19.52
C VAL A 75 17.44 9.17 -20.53
N VAL A 76 16.61 8.48 -21.29
CA VAL A 76 15.70 9.05 -22.29
C VAL A 76 14.26 8.95 -21.80
N GLY A 77 13.50 10.06 -21.91
CA GLY A 77 12.12 10.16 -21.45
C GLY A 77 11.86 11.45 -20.65
N ALA A 78 10.67 11.57 -20.06
CA ALA A 78 10.26 12.70 -19.23
C ALA A 78 11.19 12.95 -18.02
N ILE A 79 11.18 14.15 -17.44
CA ILE A 79 11.97 14.47 -16.25
C ILE A 79 11.36 13.79 -15.03
N GLY A 80 10.05 13.74 -14.96
CA GLY A 80 9.30 13.26 -13.83
C GLY A 80 9.17 14.33 -12.74
N GLY A 81 8.03 14.33 -12.07
CA GLY A 81 7.72 15.31 -11.03
C GLY A 81 7.14 16.62 -11.57
N GLU A 82 6.79 16.66 -12.85
CA GLU A 82 6.02 17.75 -13.43
C GLU A 82 4.63 17.84 -12.79
N ASP A 83 4.06 19.04 -12.79
CA ASP A 83 2.63 19.22 -12.51
C ASP A 83 1.83 18.50 -13.60
N PRO A 84 0.97 17.52 -13.26
CA PRO A 84 0.26 16.72 -14.25
C PRO A 84 -0.70 17.55 -15.12
N MET A 85 -1.12 18.75 -14.68
CA MET A 85 -1.90 19.69 -15.49
C MET A 85 -1.07 20.40 -16.56
N LYS A 86 0.27 20.43 -16.42
CA LYS A 86 1.19 21.02 -17.41
C LYS A 86 1.66 20.03 -18.48
N VAL A 87 1.40 18.74 -18.28
CA VAL A 87 1.73 17.65 -19.22
C VAL A 87 0.49 16.83 -19.62
N PRO A 88 -0.61 17.49 -20.03
CA PRO A 88 -1.86 16.79 -20.35
C PRO A 88 -1.66 15.78 -21.48
N ASN A 89 -2.29 14.61 -21.35
CA ASN A 89 -2.21 13.50 -22.32
C ASN A 89 -0.78 12.99 -22.60
N GLN A 90 0.19 13.24 -21.73
CA GLN A 90 1.51 12.63 -21.84
C GLN A 90 1.38 11.10 -21.91
N PRO A 91 1.94 10.44 -22.94
CA PRO A 91 1.84 9.00 -23.07
C PRO A 91 2.69 8.32 -22.00
N GLU A 92 2.16 7.23 -21.41
CA GLU A 92 2.86 6.46 -20.37
C GLU A 92 4.21 5.91 -20.86
N SER A 93 4.35 5.64 -22.16
CA SER A 93 5.62 5.24 -22.77
C SER A 93 6.73 6.29 -22.68
N TYR A 94 6.39 7.57 -22.48
CA TYR A 94 7.36 8.65 -22.26
C TYR A 94 7.72 8.82 -20.77
N GLU A 95 6.84 8.34 -19.88
CA GLU A 95 7.02 8.31 -18.43
C GLU A 95 7.83 7.09 -17.99
N LEU A 96 7.72 5.97 -18.72
CA LEU A 96 8.57 4.80 -18.57
C LEU A 96 9.91 5.03 -19.27
N LEU A 97 10.91 5.44 -18.48
CA LEU A 97 12.23 5.83 -18.99
C LEU A 97 12.96 4.68 -19.70
N ASN A 98 13.71 5.05 -20.73
CA ASN A 98 14.66 4.17 -21.39
C ASN A 98 16.07 4.44 -20.86
N PHE A 99 16.72 3.39 -20.36
CA PHE A 99 18.08 3.42 -19.83
C PHE A 99 19.04 2.87 -20.87
N GLN A 100 19.79 3.75 -21.52
CA GLN A 100 20.73 3.35 -22.56
C GLN A 100 21.95 2.64 -21.96
N TYR A 101 22.62 1.83 -22.78
CA TYR A 101 23.92 1.25 -22.42
C TYR A 101 24.89 2.34 -21.95
N GLY A 102 25.56 2.08 -20.82
CA GLY A 102 26.40 3.04 -20.12
C GLY A 102 25.66 3.89 -19.07
N PHE A 103 24.36 3.67 -18.85
CA PHE A 103 23.65 4.35 -17.75
C PHE A 103 24.23 3.97 -16.39
N ILE A 104 24.51 2.69 -16.17
CA ILE A 104 25.27 2.22 -15.01
C ILE A 104 26.65 1.76 -15.50
N LYS A 105 27.71 2.25 -14.87
CA LYS A 105 29.10 1.88 -15.17
C LYS A 105 29.72 1.19 -13.96
N THR A 106 30.51 0.15 -14.19
CA THR A 106 31.19 -0.63 -13.14
C THR A 106 32.56 -1.12 -13.61
N GLY A 107 33.46 -1.42 -12.68
CA GLY A 107 34.76 -2.04 -12.99
C GLY A 107 34.73 -3.56 -13.11
N VAL A 108 33.66 -4.20 -12.64
CA VAL A 108 33.54 -5.66 -12.65
C VAL A 108 32.23 -6.06 -13.29
N LYS A 109 32.32 -7.01 -14.23
CA LYS A 109 31.16 -7.62 -14.88
C LYS A 109 30.30 -8.35 -13.84
N PRO A 110 29.00 -8.04 -13.73
CA PRO A 110 28.13 -8.74 -12.80
C PRO A 110 27.98 -10.22 -13.11
N ASN A 111 28.02 -11.04 -12.07
CA ASN A 111 27.79 -12.48 -12.16
C ASN A 111 26.30 -12.82 -12.00
N ILE A 112 25.43 -12.09 -12.71
CA ILE A 112 23.99 -12.34 -12.75
C ILE A 112 23.62 -12.70 -14.18
N LYS A 113 23.08 -13.90 -14.36
CA LYS A 113 22.55 -14.34 -15.65
C LYS A 113 21.05 -14.07 -15.74
N LYS A 114 20.55 -13.81 -16.95
CA LYS A 114 19.14 -13.47 -17.19
C LYS A 114 18.19 -14.59 -16.74
N GLU A 115 18.64 -15.84 -16.80
CA GLU A 115 17.84 -17.01 -16.40
C GLU A 115 17.66 -17.11 -14.87
N GLN A 116 18.45 -16.38 -14.09
CA GLN A 116 18.27 -16.28 -12.64
C GLN A 116 17.18 -15.26 -12.26
N LEU A 117 16.82 -14.38 -13.19
CA LEU A 117 15.80 -13.35 -13.00
C LEU A 117 14.46 -13.84 -13.50
N HIS A 118 13.40 -13.35 -12.87
CA HIS A 118 12.06 -13.67 -13.31
C HIS A 118 11.65 -12.78 -14.48
N SER A 119 10.86 -13.34 -15.41
CA SER A 119 10.41 -12.62 -16.62
C SER A 119 9.66 -11.33 -16.33
N TYR A 120 9.02 -11.24 -15.17
CA TYR A 120 8.28 -10.06 -14.73
C TYR A 120 9.18 -8.99 -14.12
N GLU A 121 10.44 -9.25 -13.77
CA GLU A 121 11.39 -8.27 -13.19
C GLU A 121 12.03 -7.39 -14.28
N THR A 122 11.20 -6.91 -15.20
CA THR A 122 11.62 -6.19 -16.40
C THR A 122 12.48 -4.96 -16.08
N ASN A 123 12.19 -4.24 -15.00
CA ASN A 123 12.98 -3.07 -14.63
C ASN A 123 14.40 -3.46 -14.20
N VAL A 124 14.55 -4.53 -13.41
CA VAL A 124 15.87 -5.08 -13.02
C VAL A 124 16.66 -5.50 -14.26
N ILE A 125 16.02 -6.22 -15.18
CA ILE A 125 16.63 -6.66 -16.44
C ILE A 125 17.12 -5.44 -17.25
N LYS A 126 16.27 -4.41 -17.41
CA LYS A 126 16.63 -3.18 -18.14
C LYS A 126 17.81 -2.45 -17.51
N PHE A 127 17.86 -2.35 -16.18
CA PHE A 127 19.01 -1.75 -15.50
C PHE A 127 20.29 -2.55 -15.71
N LEU A 128 20.21 -3.89 -15.66
CA LEU A 128 21.36 -4.74 -15.92
C LEU A 128 21.82 -4.68 -17.39
N GLU A 129 20.88 -4.57 -18.35
CA GLU A 129 21.18 -4.40 -19.78
C GLU A 129 21.83 -3.04 -20.06
N SER A 130 21.64 -2.05 -19.18
CA SER A 130 22.28 -0.72 -19.27
C SER A 130 23.72 -0.68 -18.76
N LEU A 131 24.23 -1.78 -18.17
CA LEU A 131 25.56 -1.84 -17.56
C LEU A 131 26.70 -1.82 -18.58
N GLU A 132 27.63 -0.91 -18.39
CA GLU A 132 28.92 -0.86 -19.08
C GLU A 132 30.05 -1.22 -18.11
N VAL A 133 30.94 -2.11 -18.54
CA VAL A 133 32.12 -2.51 -17.75
C VAL A 133 33.34 -1.76 -18.29
N LEU A 134 34.02 -1.00 -17.44
CA LEU A 134 35.17 -0.18 -17.82
C LEU A 134 36.43 -0.64 -17.07
N ASP A 135 37.36 -1.23 -17.82
CA ASP A 135 38.63 -1.75 -17.28
C ASP A 135 39.71 -0.67 -17.11
N SER A 136 39.63 0.43 -17.87
CA SER A 136 40.64 1.50 -17.90
C SER A 136 40.45 2.57 -16.83
N VAL A 137 39.38 2.50 -16.04
CA VAL A 137 39.07 3.46 -15.00
C VAL A 137 39.68 2.99 -13.69
N ASP A 138 40.46 3.84 -13.02
CA ASP A 138 40.89 3.55 -11.65
C ASP A 138 39.75 3.84 -10.68
N TRP A 139 38.89 2.84 -10.49
CA TRP A 139 37.74 2.88 -9.60
C TRP A 139 38.13 3.17 -8.14
N LYS A 140 39.37 2.91 -7.70
CA LYS A 140 39.78 3.16 -6.31
C LYS A 140 39.97 4.63 -5.99
N THR A 141 40.23 5.46 -7.00
CA THR A 141 40.48 6.91 -6.84
C THR A 141 39.21 7.76 -6.86
N LYS A 142 38.06 7.18 -7.20
CA LYS A 142 36.81 7.91 -7.36
C LYS A 142 36.19 8.26 -6.00
N ASN A 143 35.60 9.46 -5.91
CA ASN A 143 34.94 9.94 -4.71
C ASN A 143 33.48 9.47 -4.67
N TYR A 144 33.24 8.27 -4.16
CA TYR A 144 31.88 7.71 -4.04
C TYR A 144 31.08 8.36 -2.93
N TYR A 145 29.79 8.56 -3.19
CA TYR A 145 28.79 8.81 -2.16
C TYR A 145 28.64 7.56 -1.26
N LYS A 146 28.99 7.73 0.02
CA LYS A 146 29.03 6.67 1.05
C LYS A 146 28.10 6.91 2.24
N GLU A 147 27.47 8.08 2.33
CA GLU A 147 26.67 8.43 3.51
C GLU A 147 25.42 7.56 3.66
N LYS A 148 24.81 7.19 2.53
CA LYS A 148 23.60 6.37 2.47
C LYS A 148 23.68 5.37 1.34
N ILE A 149 22.99 4.25 1.52
CA ILE A 149 22.75 3.27 0.46
C ILE A 149 21.68 3.82 -0.47
N VAL A 150 21.95 3.79 -1.77
CA VAL A 150 21.04 4.35 -2.77
C VAL A 150 20.14 3.26 -3.32
N LEU A 151 18.83 3.43 -3.21
CA LEU A 151 17.82 2.54 -3.79
C LEU A 151 17.31 3.13 -5.10
N LEU A 152 17.41 2.38 -6.19
CA LEU A 152 16.86 2.74 -7.49
C LEU A 152 15.49 2.09 -7.64
N VAL A 153 14.44 2.92 -7.69
CA VAL A 153 13.04 2.49 -7.66
C VAL A 153 12.33 3.00 -8.91
N THR A 154 11.80 2.11 -9.74
CA THR A 154 10.86 2.50 -10.82
C THR A 154 9.45 2.22 -10.34
N ARG A 155 8.58 3.24 -10.30
CA ARG A 155 7.17 3.04 -9.95
C ARG A 155 6.39 2.62 -11.18
N VAL A 156 5.33 1.83 -11.01
CA VAL A 156 4.39 1.46 -12.08
C VAL A 156 2.98 1.86 -11.70
N GLU A 157 2.20 2.34 -12.68
CA GLU A 157 0.83 2.80 -12.45
C GLU A 157 0.73 3.71 -11.21
N TYR A 158 1.63 4.69 -11.10
CA TYR A 158 1.88 5.50 -9.90
C TYR A 158 0.65 6.21 -9.30
N ALA A 159 -0.40 6.40 -10.09
CA ALA A 159 -1.66 7.02 -9.67
C ALA A 159 -2.69 6.02 -9.12
N ASN A 160 -2.41 4.71 -9.22
CA ASN A 160 -3.23 3.63 -8.72
C ASN A 160 -2.70 3.18 -7.35
N LEU A 161 -3.55 3.25 -6.32
CA LEU A 161 -3.19 2.92 -4.95
C LEU A 161 -2.70 1.48 -4.80
N TYR A 162 -3.24 0.54 -5.57
CA TYR A 162 -2.82 -0.86 -5.53
C TYR A 162 -1.36 -1.00 -5.95
N HIS A 163 -1.01 -0.51 -7.14
CA HIS A 163 0.36 -0.61 -7.67
C HIS A 163 1.35 0.20 -6.84
N THR A 164 0.94 1.39 -6.37
CA THR A 164 1.75 2.19 -5.44
C THR A 164 2.08 1.40 -4.17
N MET A 165 1.12 0.66 -3.58
CA MET A 165 1.38 -0.16 -2.40
C MET A 165 2.28 -1.36 -2.71
N THR A 166 2.21 -1.94 -3.92
CA THR A 166 3.15 -2.99 -4.33
C THR A 166 4.59 -2.48 -4.49
N ASP A 167 4.77 -1.27 -5.05
CA ASP A 167 6.08 -0.61 -5.15
C ASP A 167 6.65 -0.25 -3.76
N LEU A 168 5.80 0.31 -2.89
CA LEU A 168 6.15 0.63 -1.50
C LEU A 168 6.54 -0.64 -0.72
N TYR A 169 5.80 -1.73 -0.91
CA TYR A 169 6.10 -3.00 -0.26
C TYR A 169 7.44 -3.57 -0.73
N ASN A 170 7.72 -3.58 -2.04
CA ASN A 170 9.01 -4.05 -2.55
C ASN A 170 10.20 -3.23 -2.02
N THR A 171 10.01 -1.91 -1.91
CA THR A 171 10.99 -1.02 -1.29
C THR A 171 11.16 -1.36 0.20
N PHE A 172 10.07 -1.58 0.93
CA PHE A 172 10.09 -1.95 2.34
C PHE A 172 10.74 -3.31 2.61
N ILE A 173 10.38 -4.37 1.87
CA ILE A 173 11.02 -5.68 2.04
C ILE A 173 12.49 -5.63 1.66
N THR A 174 12.88 -4.82 0.66
CA THR A 174 14.30 -4.61 0.34
C THR A 174 15.07 -4.05 1.55
N ILE A 175 14.49 -3.07 2.25
CA ILE A 175 15.07 -2.52 3.48
C ILE A 175 15.18 -3.61 4.56
N LYS A 176 14.15 -4.45 4.73
CA LYS A 176 14.18 -5.55 5.71
C LYS A 176 15.21 -6.60 5.40
N LEU A 177 15.26 -7.07 4.15
CA LEU A 177 16.12 -8.16 3.70
C LEU A 177 17.60 -7.77 3.72
N LEU A 178 17.91 -6.50 3.46
CA LEU A 178 19.26 -5.96 3.55
C LEU A 178 19.61 -5.39 4.93
N ASN A 179 18.75 -5.58 5.95
CA ASN A 179 18.91 -5.07 7.31
C ASN A 179 19.23 -3.55 7.36
N LEU A 180 18.54 -2.77 6.51
CA LEU A 180 18.70 -1.33 6.43
C LEU A 180 17.70 -0.61 7.32
N THR A 181 17.96 0.67 7.56
CA THR A 181 17.00 1.57 8.20
C THR A 181 16.69 2.73 7.27
N ILE A 182 15.54 3.39 7.50
CA ILE A 182 15.16 4.56 6.70
C ILE A 182 16.22 5.67 6.72
N ASN A 183 16.91 5.84 7.86
CA ASN A 183 17.91 6.90 7.99
C ASN A 183 19.18 6.60 7.17
N ASN A 184 19.40 5.34 6.79
CA ASN A 184 20.59 4.87 6.09
C ASN A 184 20.39 4.81 4.57
N ILE A 185 19.22 5.18 4.05
CA ILE A 185 18.89 5.04 2.63
C ILE A 185 18.52 6.35 1.96
N HIS A 186 18.80 6.43 0.67
CA HIS A 186 18.31 7.45 -0.25
C HIS A 186 17.65 6.79 -1.45
N ILE A 187 16.44 7.22 -1.82
CA ILE A 187 15.74 6.67 -2.99
C ILE A 187 15.96 7.58 -4.19
N ILE A 188 16.36 7.01 -5.32
CA ILE A 188 16.25 7.64 -6.63
C ILE A 188 15.06 7.00 -7.33
N ILE A 189 14.00 7.79 -7.55
CA ILE A 189 12.88 7.41 -8.42
C ILE A 189 13.37 7.44 -9.86
N ALA A 190 13.40 6.27 -10.49
CA ALA A 190 13.86 6.01 -11.84
C ALA A 190 12.68 5.84 -12.81
N ASP A 191 11.75 6.78 -12.73
CA ASP A 191 10.64 6.97 -13.67
C ASP A 191 10.47 8.46 -14.01
N GLY A 192 9.81 8.73 -15.12
CA GLY A 192 9.45 10.06 -15.61
C GLY A 192 7.99 10.40 -15.31
N HIS A 193 7.35 9.73 -14.35
CA HIS A 193 5.95 10.03 -14.03
C HIS A 193 5.82 11.44 -13.43
N PRO A 194 4.76 12.19 -13.78
CA PRO A 194 4.40 13.43 -13.11
C PRO A 194 4.15 13.24 -11.60
N LEU A 195 3.91 14.33 -10.88
CA LEU A 195 3.39 14.23 -9.51
C LEU A 195 1.96 13.68 -9.53
N GLY A 196 1.67 12.75 -8.62
CA GLY A 196 0.34 12.23 -8.35
C GLY A 196 -0.05 12.42 -6.89
N ASN A 197 -1.33 12.15 -6.59
CA ASN A 197 -1.89 12.28 -5.25
C ASN A 197 -1.25 11.33 -4.22
N LEU A 198 -0.48 10.34 -4.68
CA LEU A 198 0.16 9.32 -3.85
C LEU A 198 1.67 9.58 -3.64
N ASP A 199 2.27 10.58 -4.31
CA ASP A 199 3.68 10.94 -4.10
C ASP A 199 3.96 11.35 -2.65
N GLU A 200 2.99 11.96 -1.96
CA GLU A 200 3.09 12.33 -0.53
C GLU A 200 3.45 11.12 0.34
N ILE A 201 2.92 9.93 0.02
CA ILE A 201 3.16 8.70 0.79
C ILE A 201 4.65 8.37 0.78
N TRP A 202 5.30 8.48 -0.37
CA TRP A 202 6.73 8.26 -0.51
C TRP A 202 7.52 9.25 0.34
N TYR A 203 7.27 10.55 0.17
CA TYR A 203 7.98 11.59 0.92
C TYR A 203 7.81 11.45 2.44
N LYS A 204 6.61 11.07 2.89
CA LYS A 204 6.31 10.87 4.31
C LYS A 204 7.03 9.64 4.88
N LEU A 205 6.92 8.50 4.21
CA LEU A 205 7.53 7.25 4.68
C LEU A 205 9.05 7.31 4.66
N PHE A 206 9.62 7.98 3.65
CA PHE A 206 11.06 8.05 3.47
C PHE A 206 11.70 9.38 3.91
N LYS A 207 10.99 10.18 4.70
CA LYS A 207 11.48 11.43 5.33
C LYS A 207 12.17 12.38 4.33
N ASN A 208 11.60 12.54 3.14
CA ASN A 208 12.16 13.33 2.03
C ASN A 208 13.57 12.91 1.57
N SER A 209 14.06 11.72 1.94
CA SER A 209 15.30 11.14 1.41
C SER A 209 15.05 10.49 0.04
N ILE A 210 14.46 11.27 -0.87
CA ILE A 210 14.04 10.85 -2.20
C ILE A 210 14.40 11.92 -3.23
N THR A 211 14.96 11.51 -4.35
CA THR A 211 15.17 12.33 -5.55
C THR A 211 14.62 11.61 -6.78
N ARG A 212 14.64 12.27 -7.94
CA ARG A 212 14.25 11.67 -9.23
C ARG A 212 15.45 11.64 -10.15
N ILE A 213 15.64 10.56 -10.92
CA ILE A 213 16.79 10.45 -11.82
C ILE A 213 16.82 11.60 -12.84
N GLY A 214 15.66 12.09 -13.26
CA GLY A 214 15.54 13.19 -14.20
C GLY A 214 16.12 14.52 -13.71
N SER A 215 16.17 14.79 -12.40
CA SER A 215 16.76 16.03 -11.88
C SER A 215 18.28 16.09 -12.04
N TYR A 216 18.93 14.93 -12.17
CA TYR A 216 20.38 14.86 -12.39
C TYR A 216 20.78 15.05 -13.86
N ARG A 217 19.82 15.06 -14.79
CA ARG A 217 20.09 15.33 -16.22
C ARG A 217 20.37 16.80 -16.52
N TYR A 218 19.80 17.71 -15.72
CA TYR A 218 19.83 19.15 -15.96
C TYR A 218 20.38 19.94 -14.78
N ALA A 219 21.23 19.32 -13.95
CA ALA A 219 21.76 19.96 -12.73
C ALA A 219 22.52 21.28 -12.98
N THR A 220 22.87 21.59 -14.23
CA THR A 220 23.53 22.84 -14.66
C THR A 220 22.58 23.92 -15.15
N ASP A 221 21.28 23.64 -15.30
CA ASP A 221 20.32 24.61 -15.84
C ASP A 221 19.73 25.49 -14.72
N ASN A 222 20.40 26.61 -14.44
CA ASN A 222 19.94 27.61 -13.47
C ASN A 222 18.53 28.17 -13.76
N ASN A 223 17.98 27.95 -14.96
CA ASN A 223 16.63 28.39 -15.33
C ASN A 223 15.53 27.37 -15.01
N ASN A 224 15.87 26.16 -14.58
CA ASN A 224 14.86 25.17 -14.25
C ASN A 224 14.24 25.48 -12.88
N ASN A 225 13.09 26.15 -12.90
CA ASN A 225 12.11 26.24 -11.80
C ASN A 225 11.52 24.88 -11.40
N ASN A 226 12.15 23.77 -11.78
CA ASN A 226 11.71 22.45 -11.36
C ASN A 226 12.09 22.33 -9.88
N ASN A 227 11.08 22.20 -9.01
CA ASN A 227 11.21 22.04 -7.56
C ASN A 227 11.98 20.76 -7.13
N VAL A 228 12.72 20.12 -8.03
CA VAL A 228 13.41 18.85 -7.82
C VAL A 228 14.91 19.14 -7.78
N ILE A 229 15.42 19.32 -6.58
CA ILE A 229 16.84 19.60 -6.34
C ILE A 229 17.59 18.26 -6.19
N PRO A 230 18.68 18.02 -6.94
CA PRO A 230 19.52 16.84 -6.72
C PRO A 230 20.14 16.90 -5.32
N LEU A 231 19.94 15.83 -4.53
CA LEU A 231 20.49 15.72 -3.16
C LEU A 231 21.78 14.92 -3.08
N LEU A 232 22.13 14.19 -4.14
CA LEU A 232 23.36 13.42 -4.21
C LEU A 232 24.43 14.23 -4.95
N PRO A 233 25.70 14.14 -4.52
CA PRO A 233 26.79 14.89 -5.14
C PRO A 233 27.02 14.39 -6.58
N ILE A 234 26.90 15.31 -7.53
CA ILE A 234 27.29 15.10 -8.92
C ILE A 234 28.73 15.60 -9.10
N ASN A 235 29.57 14.84 -9.79
CA ASN A 235 30.93 15.28 -10.08
C ASN A 235 30.89 16.39 -11.15
N ASN A 236 31.59 17.49 -10.88
CA ASN A 236 31.58 18.67 -11.75
C ASN A 236 32.33 18.47 -13.07
N GLU A 237 33.29 17.54 -13.13
CA GLU A 237 34.15 17.32 -14.29
C GLU A 237 33.47 16.43 -15.35
N ASP A 238 32.82 15.36 -14.91
CA ASP A 238 32.21 14.35 -15.79
C ASP A 238 30.68 14.29 -15.70
N HIS A 239 30.06 15.04 -14.79
CA HIS A 239 28.62 15.03 -14.53
C HIS A 239 28.06 13.65 -14.16
N LEU A 240 28.88 12.83 -13.49
CA LEU A 240 28.51 11.49 -13.07
C LEU A 240 28.23 11.39 -11.56
N LEU A 241 27.42 10.39 -11.20
CA LEU A 241 27.10 10.05 -9.82
C LEU A 241 27.88 8.80 -9.41
N TYR A 242 28.95 8.98 -8.63
CA TYR A 242 29.69 7.85 -8.08
C TYR A 242 29.03 7.38 -6.78
N ILE A 243 28.54 6.14 -6.75
CA ILE A 243 27.75 5.58 -5.64
C ILE A 243 28.45 4.34 -5.12
N ASN A 244 28.73 4.31 -3.80
CA ASN A 244 29.40 3.16 -3.20
C ASN A 244 28.50 1.92 -3.13
N LYS A 245 27.19 2.08 -2.85
CA LYS A 245 26.25 0.96 -2.78
C LYS A 245 24.92 1.35 -3.41
N LEU A 246 24.63 0.77 -4.57
CA LEU A 246 23.40 0.95 -5.33
C LEU A 246 22.56 -0.33 -5.26
N VAL A 247 21.30 -0.21 -4.88
CA VAL A 247 20.35 -1.32 -4.77
C VAL A 247 19.25 -1.13 -5.80
N ILE A 248 19.09 -2.07 -6.72
CA ILE A 248 18.01 -2.05 -7.69
C ILE A 248 16.80 -2.75 -7.08
N VAL A 249 15.70 -2.01 -6.93
CA VAL A 249 14.45 -2.51 -6.36
C VAL A 249 13.52 -2.96 -7.49
N PRO A 250 13.03 -4.20 -7.48
CA PRO A 250 11.99 -4.64 -8.41
C PRO A 250 10.71 -3.83 -8.23
N TYR A 251 10.14 -3.35 -9.32
CA TYR A 251 8.85 -2.66 -9.33
C TYR A 251 7.66 -3.58 -8.91
N GLY A 252 6.47 -3.01 -8.79
CA GLY A 252 5.31 -3.60 -8.15
C GLY A 252 4.77 -4.90 -8.74
N TYR A 253 4.94 -5.14 -10.06
CA TYR A 253 4.53 -6.40 -10.69
C TYR A 253 5.34 -7.61 -10.24
N ALA A 254 6.55 -7.39 -9.69
CA ALA A 254 7.32 -8.44 -9.05
C ALA A 254 6.87 -8.70 -7.62
N SER A 255 6.06 -7.83 -7.03
CA SER A 255 5.73 -7.88 -5.61
C SER A 255 5.00 -9.15 -5.21
N PRO A 256 5.34 -9.75 -4.06
CA PRO A 256 4.54 -10.81 -3.46
C PRO A 256 3.09 -10.39 -3.15
N LEU A 257 2.79 -9.08 -3.09
CA LEU A 257 1.42 -8.56 -2.97
C LEU A 257 0.64 -8.61 -4.31
N TYR A 258 1.33 -8.71 -5.44
CA TYR A 258 0.71 -8.68 -6.76
C TYR A 258 -0.16 -9.93 -7.00
N VAL A 259 -1.34 -9.77 -7.60
CA VAL A 259 -2.40 -10.79 -7.64
C VAL A 259 -1.96 -12.14 -8.21
N ASP A 260 -1.12 -12.14 -9.23
CA ASP A 260 -0.67 -13.37 -9.92
C ASP A 260 0.57 -14.02 -9.29
N LYS A 261 0.92 -13.64 -8.05
CA LYS A 261 2.03 -14.27 -7.31
C LYS A 261 1.52 -15.27 -6.30
N ASP A 262 2.10 -16.46 -6.30
CA ASP A 262 1.84 -17.44 -5.25
C ASP A 262 2.32 -16.90 -3.90
N ILE A 263 1.54 -17.18 -2.85
CA ILE A 263 1.87 -16.79 -1.47
C ILE A 263 3.01 -17.67 -0.92
N THR A 264 3.23 -18.86 -1.49
CA THR A 264 4.29 -19.78 -1.08
C THR A 264 5.66 -19.21 -1.41
N ILE A 265 6.26 -18.52 -0.43
CA ILE A 265 7.70 -18.37 -0.38
C ILE A 265 8.25 -19.79 -0.23
N ASN A 266 8.87 -20.32 -1.28
CA ASN A 266 9.62 -21.58 -1.24
C ASN A 266 10.83 -21.40 -0.31
N ASN A 267 10.60 -21.38 0.99
CA ASN A 267 11.68 -21.48 1.95
C ASN A 267 11.97 -22.98 2.09
N THR A 268 12.76 -23.52 1.16
CA THR A 268 13.09 -24.96 1.11
C THR A 268 13.82 -25.47 2.35
N ASN A 269 14.13 -24.62 3.33
CA ASN A 269 14.88 -24.97 4.53
C ASN A 269 14.12 -24.76 5.86
N THR A 270 12.81 -24.47 5.85
CA THR A 270 12.03 -24.41 7.08
C THR A 270 10.78 -25.27 7.01
N ASN A 271 10.74 -26.37 7.77
CA ASN A 271 9.55 -27.19 8.07
C ASN A 271 8.48 -26.42 8.88
N SER A 272 8.39 -25.09 8.74
CA SER A 272 7.36 -24.29 9.36
C SER A 272 6.15 -24.31 8.45
N ASN A 273 5.07 -24.97 8.88
CA ASN A 273 3.76 -24.91 8.23
C ASN A 273 3.14 -23.49 8.17
N ASN A 274 3.86 -22.47 8.66
CA ASN A 274 3.48 -21.07 8.54
C ASN A 274 4.33 -20.39 7.44
N ASN A 275 4.11 -20.74 6.17
CA ASN A 275 4.80 -20.12 5.04
C ASN A 275 4.57 -18.59 4.96
N ASN A 276 3.51 -18.07 5.57
CA ASN A 276 3.15 -16.65 5.53
C ASN A 276 3.88 -15.79 6.58
N ASP A 277 4.44 -16.38 7.64
CA ASP A 277 4.99 -15.61 8.77
C ASP A 277 6.20 -14.74 8.37
N ASN A 278 6.84 -15.03 7.23
CA ASN A 278 8.03 -14.31 6.76
C ASN A 278 7.75 -13.18 5.76
N MET A 279 6.49 -12.86 5.46
CA MET A 279 6.16 -11.82 4.48
C MET A 279 6.18 -10.39 5.03
N TYR A 280 6.54 -10.18 6.30
CA TYR A 280 6.59 -8.86 6.94
C TYR A 280 5.32 -8.00 6.76
N ILE A 281 4.15 -8.62 6.60
CA ILE A 281 2.92 -7.91 6.22
C ILE A 281 2.45 -7.00 7.35
N GLU A 282 2.47 -7.50 8.59
CA GLU A 282 2.11 -6.69 9.75
C GLU A 282 3.15 -5.60 10.01
N GLU A 283 4.44 -5.88 9.80
CA GLU A 283 5.50 -4.87 9.89
C GLU A 283 5.39 -3.82 8.79
N PHE A 284 4.92 -4.19 7.59
CA PHE A 284 4.64 -3.24 6.52
C PHE A 284 3.46 -2.34 6.89
N LYS A 285 2.37 -2.90 7.43
CA LYS A 285 1.28 -2.11 8.00
C LYS A 285 1.82 -1.13 9.06
N GLN A 286 2.63 -1.60 10.01
CA GLN A 286 3.21 -0.71 11.04
C GLN A 286 4.14 0.35 10.43
N PHE A 287 4.90 0.02 9.39
CA PHE A 287 5.73 0.98 8.66
C PHE A 287 4.87 2.09 8.05
N LEU A 288 3.75 1.75 7.40
CA LEU A 288 2.80 2.72 6.86
C LEU A 288 2.22 3.62 7.95
N LEU A 289 1.76 3.04 9.07
CA LEU A 289 1.16 3.80 10.18
C LEU A 289 2.17 4.72 10.88
N ASN A 290 3.38 4.23 11.13
CA ASN A 290 4.46 5.00 11.75
C ASN A 290 4.86 6.22 10.91
N GLY A 291 4.83 6.12 9.58
CA GLY A 291 5.05 7.27 8.70
C GLY A 291 4.09 8.43 8.98
N TYR A 292 2.87 8.13 9.42
CA TYR A 292 1.84 9.12 9.73
C TYR A 292 1.64 9.35 11.24
N ASN A 293 2.57 8.88 12.08
CA ASN A 293 2.48 8.92 13.54
C ASN A 293 1.16 8.33 14.09
N LEU A 294 0.67 7.29 13.42
CA LEU A 294 -0.53 6.57 13.84
C LEU A 294 -0.12 5.34 14.63
N ILE A 295 -0.82 5.11 15.73
CA ILE A 295 -0.67 3.90 16.54
C ILE A 295 -1.89 3.04 16.25
N ASP A 296 -1.68 1.74 16.02
CA ASP A 296 -2.79 0.78 15.96
C ASP A 296 -3.36 0.60 17.37
N THR A 297 -4.29 1.49 17.76
CA THR A 297 -4.92 1.49 19.08
C THR A 297 -6.07 0.51 19.20
N TYR A 298 -6.37 -0.26 18.14
CA TYR A 298 -7.51 -1.14 18.13
C TYR A 298 -7.35 -2.26 19.17
N ASN A 299 -8.10 -2.15 20.26
CA ASN A 299 -8.09 -3.10 21.35
C ASN A 299 -9.41 -3.87 21.41
N VAL A 300 -9.34 -5.15 21.04
CA VAL A 300 -10.46 -6.10 21.09
C VAL A 300 -11.11 -6.17 22.48
N CYS A 301 -10.33 -5.99 23.55
CA CYS A 301 -10.84 -6.05 24.92
C CYS A 301 -11.72 -4.84 25.32
N ASN A 302 -11.59 -3.70 24.63
CA ASN A 302 -12.33 -2.48 24.98
C ASN A 302 -13.70 -2.36 24.27
N ASN A 303 -14.00 -3.23 23.30
CA ASN A 303 -15.19 -3.06 22.44
C ASN A 303 -16.54 -3.23 23.15
N ASP A 304 -16.59 -3.72 24.40
CA ASP A 304 -17.85 -3.87 25.13
C ASP A 304 -18.18 -2.66 26.03
N ASN A 305 -17.21 -1.79 26.34
CA ASN A 305 -17.33 -0.85 27.46
C ASN A 305 -17.60 0.61 27.09
N ASN A 306 -17.75 0.96 25.81
CA ASN A 306 -18.19 2.31 25.43
C ASN A 306 -19.72 2.49 25.53
N ASN A 307 -20.29 2.04 26.65
CA ASN A 307 -21.55 2.57 27.17
C ASN A 307 -21.22 3.89 27.92
N GLY A 308 -21.13 5.00 27.17
CA GLY A 308 -21.48 6.32 27.70
C GLY A 308 -20.54 7.01 28.70
N LYS A 309 -19.21 6.92 28.57
CA LYS A 309 -18.30 7.85 29.27
C LYS A 309 -17.40 8.61 28.28
N ASN A 310 -17.79 9.85 28.00
CA ASN A 310 -16.99 10.86 27.34
C ASN A 310 -15.62 11.00 28.04
N ASN A 311 -14.55 10.54 27.41
CA ASN A 311 -13.22 11.03 27.73
C ASN A 311 -12.98 12.32 26.94
N ASN A 312 -13.34 13.43 27.57
CA ASN A 312 -12.91 14.77 27.17
C ASN A 312 -11.38 14.85 27.31
N ASN A 313 -10.65 14.52 26.24
CA ASN A 313 -9.26 14.92 26.06
C ASN A 313 -9.10 15.47 24.64
N ASN A 314 -9.84 16.54 24.34
CA ASN A 314 -9.56 17.37 23.17
C ASN A 314 -8.34 18.23 23.48
N GLY A 315 -7.17 17.69 23.11
CA GLY A 315 -5.94 18.45 22.97
C GLY A 315 -6.15 19.54 21.92
N ASN A 316 -6.08 20.78 22.41
CA ASN A 316 -6.26 22.03 21.71
C ASN A 316 -5.12 22.21 20.67
N ASN A 317 -5.37 21.92 19.39
CA ASN A 317 -4.44 22.26 18.31
C ASN A 317 -5.13 23.22 17.34
N ASN A 318 -5.10 24.51 17.71
CA ASN A 318 -5.34 25.64 16.81
C ASN A 318 -4.23 25.67 15.75
N SER A 319 -4.57 25.35 14.51
CA SER A 319 -3.76 25.67 13.34
C SER A 319 -4.63 26.48 12.39
N ASN A 320 -4.47 27.80 12.45
CA ASN A 320 -4.99 28.74 11.45
C ASN A 320 -4.21 28.52 10.16
N ASN A 321 -4.84 27.94 9.14
CA ASN A 321 -4.34 28.02 7.77
C ASN A 321 -5.38 28.74 6.90
N ASN A 322 -5.16 30.04 6.75
CA ASN A 322 -5.75 30.84 5.70
C ASN A 322 -5.08 30.44 4.39
N ASN A 323 -5.79 29.78 3.48
CA ASN A 323 -5.37 29.70 2.09
C ASN A 323 -6.47 30.29 1.21
N SER A 324 -6.10 31.39 0.56
CA SER A 324 -6.95 32.15 -0.35
C SER A 324 -7.23 31.37 -1.62
N ASN A 325 -8.50 31.28 -1.95
CA ASN A 325 -9.02 30.90 -3.26
C ASN A 325 -8.36 31.73 -4.36
N ASN A 326 -7.77 31.05 -5.35
CA ASN A 326 -7.59 31.63 -6.68
C ASN A 326 -8.28 30.71 -7.70
N ASN A 327 -9.44 31.19 -8.15
CA ASN A 327 -10.17 30.69 -9.31
C ASN A 327 -9.42 31.05 -10.59
N SER A 328 -9.13 30.06 -11.42
CA SER A 328 -8.94 30.17 -12.87
C SER A 328 -9.03 28.73 -13.39
N GLY A 329 -9.99 28.29 -14.19
CA GLY A 329 -10.53 28.94 -15.37
C GLY A 329 -9.79 28.43 -16.61
N ASN A 330 -10.00 27.18 -17.05
CA ASN A 330 -10.09 26.88 -18.48
C ASN A 330 -10.55 25.45 -18.82
N ASN A 331 -11.27 25.38 -19.93
CA ASN A 331 -11.70 24.20 -20.67
C ASN A 331 -10.53 23.27 -21.04
N ASN A 332 -10.75 21.96 -21.10
CA ASN A 332 -10.46 21.17 -22.31
C ASN A 332 -10.95 19.72 -22.22
N ASN A 333 -11.64 19.32 -23.29
CA ASN A 333 -12.23 18.01 -23.56
C ASN A 333 -11.22 17.07 -24.22
N GLY A 334 -11.12 15.82 -23.77
CA GLY A 334 -10.43 14.76 -24.50
C GLY A 334 -10.81 13.38 -23.97
N ASN A 335 -11.43 12.55 -24.82
CA ASN A 335 -11.79 11.14 -24.57
C ASN A 335 -10.53 10.27 -24.50
N ASN A 336 -10.53 9.21 -23.68
CA ASN A 336 -10.08 7.88 -24.14
C ASN A 336 -10.40 6.76 -23.13
N ASN A 337 -10.53 5.57 -23.72
CA ASN A 337 -10.92 4.30 -23.12
C ASN A 337 -9.72 3.56 -22.53
N ASP A 338 -9.96 2.85 -21.43
CA ASP A 338 -9.04 1.90 -20.83
C ASP A 338 -8.80 0.70 -21.77
N GLY A 339 -7.52 0.35 -21.90
CA GLY A 339 -7.08 -0.83 -22.63
C GLY A 339 -7.45 -2.10 -21.86
N ASN A 340 -8.44 -2.83 -22.37
CA ASN A 340 -8.68 -4.21 -21.98
C ASN A 340 -8.02 -5.13 -23.03
N GLY A 341 -7.03 -5.90 -22.60
CA GLY A 341 -6.40 -6.92 -23.42
C GLY A 341 -7.29 -8.16 -23.58
N ASN A 342 -7.20 -8.75 -24.77
CA ASN A 342 -7.67 -10.08 -25.19
C ASN A 342 -9.17 -10.30 -25.50
N ASN A 343 -9.44 -10.22 -26.81
CA ASN A 343 -10.03 -11.25 -27.69
C ASN A 343 -11.21 -12.08 -27.19
N GLY A 344 -12.34 -11.88 -27.86
CA GLY A 344 -13.49 -12.79 -27.85
C GLY A 344 -14.62 -12.25 -28.70
N SER A 345 -14.45 -12.28 -30.02
CA SER A 345 -15.48 -11.97 -31.02
C SER A 345 -16.79 -12.70 -30.71
N ASN A 346 -17.89 -11.97 -30.59
CA ASN A 346 -19.17 -12.52 -31.04
C ASN A 346 -20.07 -11.41 -31.55
N ASN A 347 -20.27 -11.44 -32.87
CA ASN A 347 -21.30 -10.69 -33.57
C ASN A 347 -22.66 -11.10 -33.02
N ASN A 348 -23.49 -10.14 -32.61
CA ASN A 348 -24.91 -10.28 -32.84
C ASN A 348 -25.59 -8.92 -33.06
N SER A 349 -25.92 -8.75 -34.34
CA SER A 349 -26.95 -7.93 -34.95
C SER A 349 -28.07 -7.39 -34.04
N ASN A 350 -28.31 -6.09 -34.21
CA ASN A 350 -29.61 -5.40 -34.29
C ASN A 350 -30.84 -6.10 -33.68
N ASN A 351 -31.48 -5.42 -32.74
CA ASN A 351 -32.88 -5.06 -32.95
C ASN A 351 -33.27 -3.82 -32.13
N ASN A 352 -33.57 -2.74 -32.86
CA ASN A 352 -34.38 -1.63 -32.37
C ASN A 352 -35.76 -2.17 -32.01
N ASN A 353 -36.24 -1.92 -30.80
CA ASN A 353 -37.67 -1.88 -30.54
C ASN A 353 -37.97 -0.80 -29.49
N ASN A 354 -38.47 0.33 -29.99
CA ASN A 354 -39.20 1.33 -29.24
C ASN A 354 -40.45 0.69 -28.66
N GLY A 355 -40.48 0.47 -27.34
CA GLY A 355 -41.64 0.01 -26.60
C GLY A 355 -42.02 1.03 -25.54
N ASN A 356 -42.75 2.06 -25.94
CA ASN A 356 -43.31 3.09 -25.07
C ASN A 356 -44.52 2.49 -24.33
N ASN A 357 -44.34 2.02 -23.09
CA ASN A 357 -45.45 1.53 -22.26
C ASN A 357 -45.61 2.40 -21.00
N ASN A 358 -46.50 3.38 -21.12
CA ASN A 358 -47.11 4.09 -19.99
C ASN A 358 -48.02 3.12 -19.21
N GLY A 359 -47.45 2.44 -18.22
CA GLY A 359 -48.20 1.66 -17.23
C GLY A 359 -48.56 2.52 -16.03
N ASN A 360 -49.78 3.06 -16.01
CA ASN A 360 -50.39 3.69 -14.82
C ASN A 360 -50.45 2.66 -13.67
N ILE A 361 -49.59 2.79 -12.67
CA ILE A 361 -49.68 2.01 -11.43
C ILE A 361 -50.65 2.73 -10.49
N ASN A 362 -51.86 2.17 -10.38
CA ASN A 362 -52.88 2.62 -9.46
C ASN A 362 -52.44 2.39 -8.00
N ASN A 363 -52.37 3.50 -7.27
CA ASN A 363 -52.21 3.57 -5.82
C ASN A 363 -53.42 2.95 -5.11
N ASN A 364 -53.29 1.72 -4.63
CA ASN A 364 -54.22 1.13 -3.66
C ASN A 364 -53.45 0.70 -2.40
N ASN A 365 -52.91 1.67 -1.67
CA ASN A 365 -52.40 1.46 -0.31
C ASN A 365 -53.59 1.32 0.64
N ARG A 366 -54.09 0.09 0.81
CA ARG A 366 -54.98 -0.27 1.90
C ARG A 366 -54.16 -0.37 3.19
N ASN A 367 -54.41 0.57 4.10
CA ASN A 367 -53.99 0.54 5.50
C ASN A 367 -54.44 -0.78 6.16
N SER A 368 -53.53 -1.72 6.38
CA SER A 368 -53.75 -2.81 7.32
C SER A 368 -52.96 -2.51 8.59
N ASN A 369 -53.69 -2.07 9.61
CA ASN A 369 -53.24 -1.93 11.00
C ASN A 369 -52.85 -3.31 11.54
N ASN A 370 -51.63 -3.76 11.30
CA ASN A 370 -51.06 -4.88 12.05
C ASN A 370 -50.26 -4.35 13.23
N ASN A 371 -50.97 -4.18 14.34
CA ASN A 371 -50.40 -4.17 15.68
C ASN A 371 -49.71 -5.51 15.93
N SER A 372 -48.38 -5.55 15.85
CA SER A 372 -47.61 -6.69 16.33
C SER A 372 -46.23 -6.21 16.78
N ASN A 373 -46.14 -5.94 18.08
CA ASN A 373 -44.94 -6.04 18.91
C ASN A 373 -43.60 -5.79 18.20
N ASN A 374 -43.35 -4.51 17.89
CA ASN A 374 -41.98 -4.03 17.78
C ASN A 374 -41.36 -4.12 19.19
N ASN A 375 -40.88 -5.31 19.55
CA ASN A 375 -39.82 -5.43 20.53
C ASN A 375 -38.65 -4.64 19.95
N ILE A 376 -38.58 -3.36 20.33
CA ILE A 376 -37.42 -2.51 20.16
C ILE A 376 -36.35 -3.15 21.04
N ILE A 377 -35.71 -4.19 20.49
CA ILE A 377 -34.49 -4.77 21.03
C ILE A 377 -33.59 -3.58 21.28
N ASN A 378 -33.10 -3.45 22.52
CA ASN A 378 -32.15 -2.43 22.97
C ASN A 378 -30.97 -2.36 21.99
N ASN A 379 -31.12 -1.61 20.91
CA ASN A 379 -30.27 -1.66 19.72
C ASN A 379 -28.95 -0.90 19.89
N ASN A 380 -28.61 -0.52 21.12
CA ASN A 380 -27.37 0.17 21.45
C ASN A 380 -26.14 -0.72 21.30
N ASN A 381 -26.30 -2.05 21.26
CA ASN A 381 -25.18 -2.99 21.24
C ASN A 381 -24.24 -2.83 20.02
N TYR A 382 -24.73 -2.35 18.88
CA TYR A 382 -23.93 -2.22 17.65
C TYR A 382 -23.54 -0.79 17.31
N LYS A 383 -23.87 0.19 18.18
CA LYS A 383 -23.63 1.60 17.91
C LYS A 383 -22.15 1.96 17.79
N SER A 384 -21.25 1.19 18.39
CA SER A 384 -19.79 1.40 18.30
C SER A 384 -19.14 0.80 17.04
N ILE A 385 -19.83 -0.11 16.34
CA ILE A 385 -19.25 -0.88 15.23
C ILE A 385 -19.18 0.00 13.99
N GLN A 386 -17.97 0.35 13.56
CA GLN A 386 -17.73 1.17 12.40
C GLN A 386 -17.77 0.35 11.12
N ILE A 387 -18.67 0.72 10.21
CA ILE A 387 -18.79 0.13 8.88
C ILE A 387 -18.58 1.21 7.83
N ILE A 388 -17.73 0.93 6.85
CA ILE A 388 -17.44 1.87 5.77
C ILE A 388 -17.82 1.24 4.44
N ILE A 389 -18.59 1.98 3.64
CA ILE A 389 -18.80 1.72 2.23
C ILE A 389 -17.93 2.72 1.45
N ILE A 390 -16.90 2.23 0.76
CA ILE A 390 -16.08 3.08 -0.12
C ILE A 390 -16.90 3.44 -1.36
N SER A 391 -17.17 4.73 -1.52
CA SER A 391 -17.80 5.30 -2.70
C SER A 391 -16.76 5.54 -3.80
N ARG A 392 -17.22 5.52 -5.05
CA ARG A 392 -16.40 5.74 -6.25
C ARG A 392 -16.98 6.91 -7.04
N ASN A 393 -16.40 8.10 -6.87
CA ASN A 393 -16.76 9.29 -7.63
C ASN A 393 -15.67 9.68 -8.63
N ASN A 394 -16.03 10.48 -9.63
CA ASN A 394 -15.07 10.96 -10.61
C ASN A 394 -13.99 11.82 -9.94
N TYR A 395 -12.73 11.54 -10.24
CA TYR A 395 -11.59 12.30 -9.76
C TYR A 395 -10.45 12.28 -10.78
N TYR A 396 -9.66 13.35 -10.77
CA TYR A 396 -8.45 13.42 -11.57
C TYR A 396 -7.31 12.67 -10.87
N SER A 397 -6.72 11.72 -11.58
CA SER A 397 -5.65 10.86 -11.03
C SER A 397 -4.33 10.99 -11.78
N HIS A 398 -4.35 11.17 -13.11
CA HIS A 398 -3.16 11.26 -13.96
C HIS A 398 -3.48 11.98 -15.29
N PRO A 399 -2.46 12.44 -16.05
CA PRO A 399 -2.66 13.28 -17.24
C PRO A 399 -3.44 12.65 -18.39
N ARG A 400 -3.62 11.33 -18.41
CA ARG A 400 -4.35 10.60 -19.47
C ARG A 400 -5.83 10.36 -19.13
N ASN A 401 -6.28 10.70 -17.92
CA ASN A 401 -7.69 10.72 -17.54
C ASN A 401 -8.10 12.12 -17.07
N ILE A 402 -7.96 13.11 -17.98
CA ILE A 402 -8.27 14.52 -17.70
C ILE A 402 -9.75 14.71 -17.33
N LYS A 403 -10.64 13.90 -17.89
CA LYS A 403 -12.07 13.92 -17.55
C LYS A 403 -12.35 13.42 -16.13
N GLY A 404 -11.39 12.73 -15.51
CA GLY A 404 -11.52 12.13 -14.19
C GLY A 404 -12.60 11.07 -14.09
N ILE A 405 -13.03 10.49 -15.22
CA ILE A 405 -14.13 9.52 -15.21
C ILE A 405 -13.59 8.20 -14.65
N ILE A 406 -14.32 7.64 -13.70
CA ILE A 406 -14.06 6.28 -13.21
C ILE A 406 -15.31 5.43 -13.31
N ASN A 407 -15.09 4.12 -13.44
CA ASN A 407 -16.13 3.12 -13.60
C ASN A 407 -16.37 2.35 -12.29
N ARG A 408 -17.28 1.37 -12.31
CA ARG A 408 -17.58 0.48 -11.17
C ARG A 408 -18.20 1.22 -10.00
N LYS A 409 -19.22 2.04 -10.25
CA LYS A 409 -19.92 2.77 -9.19
C LYS A 409 -21.14 2.01 -8.68
N ILE A 410 -21.53 2.23 -7.44
CA ILE A 410 -22.77 1.69 -6.88
C ILE A 410 -23.84 2.79 -7.01
N ASN A 411 -24.95 2.53 -7.70
CA ASN A 411 -25.96 3.57 -7.93
C ASN A 411 -26.97 3.71 -6.77
N ASN A 412 -26.95 2.80 -5.80
CA ASN A 412 -27.88 2.78 -4.67
C ASN A 412 -27.20 2.76 -3.29
N GLU A 413 -26.01 3.36 -3.15
CA GLU A 413 -25.24 3.38 -1.89
C GLU A 413 -26.05 3.90 -0.69
N LEU A 414 -26.87 4.93 -0.89
CA LEU A 414 -27.73 5.48 0.16
C LEU A 414 -28.73 4.45 0.69
N GLN A 415 -29.26 3.57 -0.18
CA GLN A 415 -30.15 2.50 0.26
C GLN A 415 -29.39 1.44 1.06
N LEU A 416 -28.15 1.10 0.66
CA LEU A 416 -27.27 0.20 1.43
C LEU A 416 -26.98 0.76 2.83
N LEU A 417 -26.61 2.03 2.90
CA LEU A 417 -26.36 2.73 4.16
C LEU A 417 -27.62 2.76 5.05
N ASN A 418 -28.78 3.08 4.47
CA ASN A 418 -30.04 3.11 5.21
C ASN A 418 -30.40 1.71 5.74
N LYS A 419 -30.12 0.66 4.98
CA LYS A 419 -30.32 -0.72 5.43
C LYS A 419 -29.43 -1.07 6.63
N LEU A 420 -28.14 -0.69 6.61
CA LEU A 420 -27.24 -0.85 7.77
C LEU A 420 -27.77 -0.12 9.01
N LYS A 421 -28.24 1.12 8.85
CA LYS A 421 -28.83 1.90 9.95
C LYS A 421 -30.11 1.28 10.48
N GLN A 422 -30.98 0.76 9.61
CA GLN A 422 -32.19 0.03 10.00
C GLN A 422 -31.86 -1.23 10.81
N LEU A 423 -30.77 -1.92 10.48
CA LEU A 423 -30.25 -3.08 11.22
C LEU A 423 -29.57 -2.70 12.57
N GLY A 424 -29.48 -1.42 12.91
CA GLY A 424 -28.91 -0.93 14.17
C GLY A 424 -27.44 -0.50 14.10
N PHE A 425 -26.80 -0.58 12.92
CA PHE A 425 -25.40 -0.16 12.74
C PHE A 425 -25.31 1.34 12.42
N TYR A 426 -25.62 2.17 13.41
CA TYR A 426 -25.68 3.63 13.22
C TYR A 426 -24.33 4.28 12.88
N ASN A 427 -23.21 3.67 13.27
CA ASN A 427 -21.85 4.11 12.95
C ASN A 427 -21.38 3.60 11.58
N SER A 428 -22.27 3.68 10.58
CA SER A 428 -21.99 3.32 9.19
C SER A 428 -21.85 4.58 8.33
N PHE A 429 -20.89 4.58 7.41
CA PHE A 429 -20.63 5.73 6.53
C PHE A 429 -20.39 5.30 5.09
N ILE A 430 -20.77 6.18 4.17
CA ILE A 430 -20.29 6.16 2.79
C ILE A 430 -19.13 7.15 2.72
N ILE A 431 -17.98 6.70 2.22
CA ILE A 431 -16.76 7.49 2.21
C ILE A 431 -16.19 7.53 0.80
N ASP A 432 -16.00 8.74 0.31
CA ASP A 432 -15.19 8.99 -0.86
C ASP A 432 -13.77 9.36 -0.43
N LEU A 433 -12.83 8.45 -0.64
CA LEU A 433 -11.47 8.55 -0.12
C LEU A 433 -10.70 9.73 -0.71
N ILE A 434 -11.01 10.16 -1.93
CA ILE A 434 -10.31 11.28 -2.57
C ILE A 434 -10.56 12.62 -1.88
N ASN A 435 -11.66 12.74 -1.13
CA ASN A 435 -12.01 13.94 -0.38
C ASN A 435 -11.31 14.02 0.98
N LEU A 436 -10.46 13.04 1.29
CA LEU A 436 -9.72 12.95 2.56
C LEU A 436 -8.21 12.97 2.28
N SER A 437 -7.45 13.63 3.15
CA SER A 437 -5.99 13.48 3.16
C SER A 437 -5.58 12.04 3.46
N ILE A 438 -4.39 11.61 3.06
CA ILE A 438 -3.90 10.25 3.34
C ILE A 438 -3.91 9.94 4.86
N ASN A 439 -3.59 10.93 5.70
CA ASN A 439 -3.64 10.77 7.16
C ASN A 439 -5.06 10.46 7.65
N GLU A 440 -6.07 11.20 7.15
CA GLU A 440 -7.48 10.96 7.47
C GLU A 440 -7.95 9.61 6.95
N GLN A 441 -7.56 9.24 5.73
CA GLN A 441 -7.86 7.90 5.16
C GLN A 441 -7.30 6.80 6.06
N PHE A 442 -6.03 6.89 6.48
CA PHE A 442 -5.42 5.88 7.35
C PHE A 442 -6.12 5.81 8.71
N LYS A 443 -6.34 6.96 9.38
CA LYS A 443 -7.06 7.04 10.67
C LYS A 443 -8.45 6.41 10.61
N LEU A 444 -9.15 6.64 9.52
CA LEU A 444 -10.48 6.11 9.29
C LEU A 444 -10.44 4.57 9.10
N ILE A 445 -9.54 4.09 8.26
CA ILE A 445 -9.43 2.65 7.93
C ILE A 445 -8.98 1.82 9.13
N ILE A 446 -8.00 2.27 9.93
CA ILE A 446 -7.53 1.51 11.11
C ILE A 446 -8.59 1.35 12.22
N ASN A 447 -9.71 2.08 12.14
CA ASN A 447 -10.82 1.96 13.08
C ASN A 447 -12.04 1.22 12.48
N THR A 448 -11.92 0.73 11.25
CA THR A 448 -13.05 0.12 10.52
C THR A 448 -13.18 -1.36 10.87
N ASN A 449 -14.37 -1.78 11.31
CA ASN A 449 -14.67 -3.18 11.65
C ASN A 449 -15.08 -3.99 10.43
N ILE A 450 -15.91 -3.41 9.56
CA ILE A 450 -16.28 -4.03 8.28
C ILE A 450 -16.09 -2.99 7.18
N LEU A 451 -15.19 -3.29 6.24
CA LEU A 451 -14.98 -2.48 5.04
C LEU A 451 -15.77 -3.10 3.89
N ILE A 452 -16.50 -2.27 3.15
CA ILE A 452 -17.33 -2.65 2.02
C ILE A 452 -16.94 -1.77 0.85
N GLY A 453 -16.82 -2.32 -0.35
CA GLY A 453 -16.64 -1.49 -1.53
C GLY A 453 -16.68 -2.28 -2.82
N MET A 454 -16.95 -1.59 -3.92
CA MET A 454 -16.82 -2.16 -5.26
C MET A 454 -15.35 -2.40 -5.60
N HIS A 455 -15.07 -3.52 -6.27
CA HIS A 455 -13.74 -3.92 -6.73
C HIS A 455 -12.97 -2.75 -7.34
N GLY A 456 -11.83 -2.39 -6.76
CA GLY A 456 -10.95 -1.34 -7.25
C GLY A 456 -9.92 -0.88 -6.23
N ALA A 457 -9.01 -0.02 -6.65
CA ALA A 457 -7.81 0.35 -5.90
C ALA A 457 -8.06 0.81 -4.45
N GLY A 458 -9.22 1.40 -4.14
CA GLY A 458 -9.57 1.78 -2.76
C GLY A 458 -9.60 0.60 -1.78
N LEU A 459 -9.88 -0.63 -2.23
CA LEU A 459 -9.85 -1.81 -1.36
C LEU A 459 -8.41 -2.23 -0.96
N THR A 460 -7.38 -1.62 -1.53
CA THR A 460 -5.98 -1.78 -1.10
C THR A 460 -5.81 -1.45 0.39
N TYR A 461 -6.65 -0.55 0.91
CA TYR A 461 -6.73 -0.22 2.34
C TYR A 461 -7.03 -1.40 3.28
N THR A 462 -7.40 -2.56 2.73
CA THR A 462 -7.44 -3.84 3.46
C THR A 462 -6.13 -4.15 4.19
N LEU A 463 -4.98 -3.69 3.66
CA LEU A 463 -3.67 -3.80 4.31
C LEU A 463 -3.57 -3.05 5.65
N LEU A 464 -4.42 -2.07 5.92
CA LEU A 464 -4.41 -1.28 7.15
C LEU A 464 -5.50 -1.70 8.16
N LEU A 465 -6.48 -2.51 7.75
CA LEU A 465 -7.57 -2.91 8.63
C LEU A 465 -7.07 -3.60 9.91
N PRO A 466 -7.77 -3.45 11.05
CA PRO A 466 -7.53 -4.26 12.25
C PRO A 466 -7.62 -5.76 11.96
N ASN A 467 -6.88 -6.57 12.72
CA ASN A 467 -6.78 -8.02 12.48
C ASN A 467 -8.08 -8.79 12.78
N THR A 468 -9.09 -8.11 13.36
CA THR A 468 -10.41 -8.69 13.56
C THR A 468 -11.43 -8.23 12.53
N SER A 469 -11.06 -7.35 11.61
CA SER A 469 -11.98 -6.75 10.66
C SER A 469 -12.33 -7.70 9.52
N SER A 470 -13.36 -7.33 8.76
CA SER A 470 -13.82 -8.06 7.59
C SER A 470 -13.84 -7.16 6.35
N LEU A 471 -13.59 -7.75 5.19
CA LEU A 471 -13.82 -7.13 3.89
C LEU A 471 -15.05 -7.75 3.21
N ILE A 472 -15.93 -6.91 2.68
CA ILE A 472 -16.96 -7.28 1.72
C ILE A 472 -16.62 -6.63 0.39
N GLU A 473 -16.22 -7.44 -0.58
CA GLU A 473 -15.91 -6.98 -1.92
C GLU A 473 -17.13 -7.16 -2.84
N LEU A 474 -17.54 -6.09 -3.50
CA LEU A 474 -18.64 -6.12 -4.47
C LEU A 474 -18.06 -6.11 -5.88
N PHE A 475 -18.63 -6.89 -6.79
CA PHE A 475 -18.26 -6.90 -8.20
C PHE A 475 -19.47 -6.50 -9.06
N PRO A 476 -19.29 -5.66 -10.09
CA PRO A 476 -20.31 -5.51 -11.12
C PRO A 476 -20.36 -6.78 -11.97
N ASN A 477 -21.41 -6.97 -12.78
CA ASN A 477 -21.40 -8.11 -13.70
C ASN A 477 -20.41 -7.91 -14.85
N TYR A 478 -20.29 -6.69 -15.36
CA TYR A 478 -19.55 -6.38 -16.59
C TYR A 478 -18.02 -6.42 -16.49
N CYS A 479 -17.43 -6.60 -15.30
CA CYS A 479 -15.97 -6.70 -15.20
C CYS A 479 -15.51 -7.49 -13.98
N CYS A 480 -14.23 -7.86 -14.01
CA CYS A 480 -13.39 -8.04 -12.82
C CYS A 480 -13.72 -9.23 -11.90
N GLN A 481 -14.77 -10.02 -12.14
CA GLN A 481 -15.18 -11.11 -11.24
C GLN A 481 -14.11 -12.19 -11.01
N GLY A 482 -13.17 -12.36 -11.95
CA GLY A 482 -12.03 -13.28 -11.81
C GLY A 482 -10.85 -12.71 -11.03
N ASN A 483 -10.86 -11.41 -10.71
CA ASN A 483 -9.73 -10.74 -10.10
C ASN A 483 -9.61 -11.10 -8.61
N LYS A 484 -8.41 -11.49 -8.18
CA LYS A 484 -8.13 -11.95 -6.82
C LYS A 484 -7.30 -10.98 -5.98
N HIS A 485 -7.25 -9.70 -6.36
CA HIS A 485 -6.36 -8.71 -5.70
C HIS A 485 -6.59 -8.61 -4.18
N PHE A 486 -7.84 -8.44 -3.74
CA PHE A 486 -8.13 -8.11 -2.33
C PHE A 486 -8.45 -9.33 -1.47
N ILE A 487 -8.98 -10.42 -2.05
CA ILE A 487 -8.99 -11.72 -1.36
C ILE A 487 -7.57 -12.11 -0.93
N LYS A 488 -6.56 -11.90 -1.79
CA LYS A 488 -5.16 -12.12 -1.43
C LYS A 488 -4.72 -11.26 -0.24
N PHE A 489 -5.11 -9.99 -0.20
CA PHE A 489 -4.79 -9.13 0.95
C PHE A 489 -5.46 -9.62 2.23
N THR A 490 -6.69 -10.12 2.17
CA THR A 490 -7.32 -10.73 3.34
C THR A 490 -6.64 -12.02 3.78
N GLU A 491 -6.15 -12.86 2.86
CA GLU A 491 -5.39 -14.06 3.19
C GLU A 491 -4.05 -13.72 3.87
N LEU A 492 -3.32 -12.74 3.33
CA LEU A 492 -2.06 -12.24 3.89
C LEU A 492 -2.23 -11.58 5.27
N ARG A 493 -3.38 -10.96 5.52
CA ARG A 493 -3.72 -10.30 6.78
C ARG A 493 -4.52 -11.19 7.74
N HIS A 494 -4.85 -12.42 7.33
CA HIS A 494 -5.76 -13.33 8.05
C HIS A 494 -7.12 -12.69 8.42
N LEU A 495 -7.69 -11.89 7.51
CA LEU A 495 -8.98 -11.24 7.67
C LEU A 495 -10.12 -12.08 7.08
N ASN A 496 -11.34 -11.85 7.56
CA ASN A 496 -12.51 -12.45 6.94
C ASN A 496 -12.85 -11.74 5.63
N TYR A 497 -13.17 -12.51 4.60
CA TYR A 497 -13.50 -12.03 3.27
C TYR A 497 -14.82 -12.63 2.79
N ASN A 498 -15.69 -11.78 2.25
CA ASN A 498 -16.87 -12.20 1.50
C ASN A 498 -16.98 -11.38 0.22
N ALA A 499 -17.52 -11.99 -0.84
CA ALA A 499 -17.69 -11.36 -2.13
C ALA A 499 -19.14 -11.43 -2.60
N TYR A 500 -19.65 -10.34 -3.15
CA TYR A 500 -20.91 -10.30 -3.89
C TYR A 500 -20.61 -10.12 -5.37
N TYR A 501 -21.17 -11.01 -6.20
CA TYR A 501 -21.04 -10.93 -7.66
C TYR A 501 -22.34 -10.43 -8.26
N GLY A 502 -22.30 -9.24 -8.86
CA GLY A 502 -23.44 -8.60 -9.49
C GLY A 502 -23.97 -9.37 -10.70
N LEU A 503 -25.27 -9.20 -10.95
CA LEU A 503 -25.98 -9.77 -12.10
C LEU A 503 -26.19 -8.70 -13.17
N SER A 504 -26.15 -9.12 -14.44
CA SER A 504 -26.16 -8.20 -15.60
C SER A 504 -27.36 -7.25 -15.64
N TYR A 505 -28.54 -7.69 -15.20
CA TYR A 505 -29.75 -6.87 -15.20
C TYR A 505 -29.73 -5.75 -14.13
N ASN A 506 -28.81 -5.83 -13.17
CA ASN A 506 -28.59 -4.77 -12.19
C ASN A 506 -27.57 -3.72 -12.66
N ASP A 507 -26.86 -3.99 -13.76
CA ASP A 507 -25.85 -3.09 -14.29
C ASP A 507 -26.45 -2.09 -15.27
N ASN A 508 -26.06 -0.83 -15.11
CA ASN A 508 -26.21 0.18 -16.14
C ASN A 508 -24.87 0.35 -16.86
N LYS A 509 -24.74 -0.32 -18.01
CA LYS A 509 -23.53 -0.28 -18.86
C LYS A 509 -23.21 1.09 -19.43
N GLN A 510 -24.20 1.98 -19.59
CA GLN A 510 -23.96 3.32 -20.13
C GLN A 510 -23.33 4.24 -19.07
N LEU A 511 -23.67 4.03 -17.80
CA LEU A 511 -23.18 4.84 -16.69
C LEU A 511 -22.05 4.16 -15.89
N ASP A 512 -21.66 2.95 -16.29
CA ASP A 512 -20.73 2.07 -15.57
C ASP A 512 -21.07 1.98 -14.07
N THR A 513 -22.36 1.82 -13.78
CA THR A 513 -22.88 1.66 -12.42
C THR A 513 -23.58 0.32 -12.25
N SER A 514 -23.65 -0.15 -11.01
CA SER A 514 -24.36 -1.36 -10.65
C SER A 514 -25.29 -1.09 -9.47
N TYR A 515 -26.51 -1.62 -9.57
CA TYR A 515 -27.45 -1.69 -8.47
C TYR A 515 -27.14 -2.91 -7.61
N ILE A 516 -27.06 -2.73 -6.29
CA ILE A 516 -26.86 -3.85 -5.37
C ILE A 516 -28.20 -4.17 -4.70
N PRO A 517 -28.83 -5.32 -4.97
CA PRO A 517 -30.12 -5.66 -4.38
C PRO A 517 -30.05 -5.67 -2.85
N ILE A 518 -30.97 -4.95 -2.21
CA ILE A 518 -30.96 -4.74 -0.74
C ILE A 518 -31.03 -6.05 0.05
N ASN A 519 -31.79 -7.03 -0.43
CA ASN A 519 -31.91 -8.33 0.24
C ASN A 519 -30.60 -9.14 0.15
N GLU A 520 -29.93 -9.10 -1.01
CA GLU A 520 -28.63 -9.76 -1.20
C GLU A 520 -27.54 -9.08 -0.36
N PHE A 521 -27.55 -7.75 -0.33
CA PHE A 521 -26.66 -6.96 0.52
C PHE A 521 -26.86 -7.28 2.01
N GLU A 522 -28.10 -7.31 2.49
CA GLU A 522 -28.40 -7.71 3.87
C GLU A 522 -27.90 -9.11 4.18
N LEU A 523 -28.11 -10.07 3.28
CA LEU A 523 -27.69 -11.46 3.46
C LEU A 523 -26.17 -11.57 3.62
N ILE A 524 -25.40 -11.05 2.66
CA ILE A 524 -23.93 -11.11 2.71
C ILE A 524 -23.37 -10.30 3.89
N PHE A 525 -23.99 -9.16 4.21
CA PHE A 525 -23.59 -8.35 5.35
C PHE A 525 -23.80 -9.10 6.66
N MET A 526 -24.98 -9.68 6.89
CA MET A 526 -25.27 -10.41 8.13
C MET A 526 -24.38 -11.65 8.28
N GLN A 527 -24.11 -12.39 7.20
CA GLN A 527 -23.13 -13.48 7.19
C GLN A 527 -21.74 -13.00 7.61
N THR A 528 -21.28 -11.88 7.04
CA THR A 528 -19.99 -11.26 7.38
C THR A 528 -19.95 -10.81 8.84
N PHE A 529 -21.02 -10.18 9.32
CA PHE A 529 -21.12 -9.69 10.69
C PHE A 529 -21.10 -10.81 11.72
N HIS A 530 -21.83 -11.91 11.47
CA HIS A 530 -21.78 -13.09 12.34
C HIS A 530 -20.36 -13.65 12.41
N LYS A 531 -19.67 -13.74 11.26
CA LYS A 531 -18.28 -14.23 11.24
C LYS A 531 -17.30 -13.29 11.94
N TRP A 532 -17.47 -11.98 11.75
CA TRP A 532 -16.72 -10.96 12.45
C TRP A 532 -16.87 -11.11 13.97
N LYS A 533 -18.10 -11.30 14.46
CA LYS A 533 -18.38 -11.49 15.89
C LYS A 533 -17.72 -12.75 16.45
N GLU A 534 -17.78 -13.87 15.73
CA GLU A 534 -17.05 -15.10 16.12
C GLU A 534 -15.54 -14.85 16.24
N ASN A 535 -14.95 -14.10 15.31
CA ASN A 535 -13.51 -13.80 15.31
C ASN A 535 -13.13 -12.89 16.49
N ILE A 536 -13.96 -11.90 16.81
CA ILE A 536 -13.81 -11.06 18.00
C ILE A 536 -13.82 -11.92 19.27
N GLU A 537 -14.80 -12.82 19.42
CA GLU A 537 -14.91 -13.69 20.60
C GLU A 537 -13.72 -14.66 20.73
N LYS A 538 -13.21 -15.18 19.61
CA LYS A 538 -11.99 -16.00 19.59
C LYS A 538 -10.76 -15.20 20.03
N GLU A 539 -10.60 -13.98 19.53
CA GLU A 539 -9.46 -13.12 19.84
C GLU A 539 -9.50 -12.63 21.30
N LYS A 540 -10.69 -12.33 21.84
CA LYS A 540 -10.91 -12.08 23.27
C LYS A 540 -10.42 -13.25 24.12
N LYS A 541 -10.94 -14.46 23.85
CA LYS A 541 -10.53 -15.70 24.53
C LYS A 541 -9.02 -15.93 24.46
N LYS A 542 -8.39 -15.69 23.30
CA LYS A 542 -6.93 -15.81 23.11
C LYS A 542 -6.17 -14.80 23.98
N ARG A 543 -6.67 -13.57 24.11
CA ARG A 543 -6.09 -12.49 24.95
C ARG A 543 -6.47 -12.58 26.43
N LYS A 544 -7.35 -13.51 26.82
CA LYS A 544 -7.91 -13.65 28.18
C LYS A 544 -8.61 -12.37 28.66
N CYS A 545 -9.29 -11.73 27.71
CA CYS A 545 -10.40 -10.80 27.91
C CYS A 545 -11.61 -11.35 27.12
#